data_AF-A0A7J2R5Z8-F1
#
_entry.id   AF-A0A7J2R5Z8-F1
#
_cell.length_a   1.000
_cell.length_b   1.000
_cell.length_c   1.000
_cell.angle_alpha   90.00
_cell.angle_beta   90.00
_cell.angle_gamma   90.00
#
_symmetry.space_group_name_H-M   'P 1'
#
loop_
_entity.id
_entity.type
_entity.pdbx_description
1 polymer ?
#
loop_
_entity_poly.entity_id
_entity_poly.type
_entity_poly.pdbx_seq_one_letter_code
_entity_poly.pdbx_strand_id
1 'polypeptide(L)' 'MKRFGEALQINEQLGNLNEKAIYLNYIARLHYEQRHYQKAINHLEEALKIYVELGLEDSPYAQNIKGGLKVMKSKLS' A
#
# COMPACT_ATOMS: atom_id res chain seq x y z
N MET A 1 -27.10 4.86 19.48
CA MET A 1 -25.77 4.86 20.13
C MET A 1 -24.89 3.71 19.60
N LYS A 2 -25.31 2.43 19.68
CA LYS A 2 -24.50 1.27 19.21
C LYS A 2 -24.02 1.35 17.74
N ARG A 3 -24.91 1.73 16.81
CA ARG A 3 -24.59 1.86 15.37
C ARG A 3 -23.54 2.93 15.04
N PHE A 4 -23.43 3.98 15.86
CA PHE A 4 -22.43 5.04 15.66
C PHE A 4 -21.05 4.59 16.11
N GLY A 5 -20.94 3.78 17.17
CA GLY A 5 -19.67 3.21 17.61
C GLY A 5 -19.11 2.21 16.60
N GLU A 6 -19.96 1.36 16.03
CA GLU A 6 -19.56 0.42 14.96
C GLU A 6 -19.08 1.16 13.71
N ALA A 7 -19.79 2.22 13.29
CA ALA A 7 -19.38 3.05 12.16
C ALA A 7 -18.06 3.79 12.41
N LEU A 8 -17.83 4.28 13.64
CA LEU A 8 -16.57 4.95 14.02
C LEU A 8 -15.40 3.95 13.98
N GLN A 9 -15.56 2.77 14.56
CA GLN A 9 -14.53 1.74 14.58
C GLN A 9 -14.15 1.28 13.16
N ILE A 10 -15.13 1.12 12.27
CA ILE A 10 -14.87 0.82 10.85
C ILE A 10 -14.09 1.96 10.21
N ASN A 11 -14.52 3.20 10.41
CA ASN A 11 -13.84 4.37 9.84
C ASN A 11 -12.39 4.49 10.34
N GLU A 12 -12.13 4.23 11.61
CA GLU A 12 -10.77 4.20 12.19
C GLU A 12 -9.94 3.07 11.59
N GLN A 13 -10.49 1.87 11.45
CA GLN A 13 -9.78 0.74 10.83
C GLN A 13 -9.43 1.03 9.37
N LEU A 14 -10.36 1.60 8.59
CA LEU A 14 -10.12 2.01 7.21
C LEU A 14 -9.01 3.08 7.14
N GLY A 15 -9.05 4.08 8.02
CA GLY A 15 -8.02 5.12 8.11
C GLY A 15 -6.64 4.55 8.41
N ASN A 16 -6.53 3.72 9.44
CA ASN A 16 -5.28 3.09 9.86
C ASN A 16 -4.66 2.23 8.75
N LEU A 17 -5.48 1.45 8.04
CA LEU A 17 -5.02 0.62 6.93
C LEU A 17 -4.57 1.47 5.74
N ASN A 18 -5.34 2.47 5.35
CA ASN A 18 -4.97 3.35 4.24
C ASN A 18 -3.66 4.11 4.52
N GLU A 19 -3.50 4.65 5.74
CA GLU A 19 -2.26 5.29 6.18
C GLU A 19 -1.07 4.32 6.16
N LYS A 20 -1.27 3.08 6.65
CA LYS A 20 -0.23 2.03 6.59
C LYS A 20 0.22 1.77 5.14
N ALA A 21 -0.71 1.67 4.19
CA ALA A 21 -0.39 1.45 2.78
C ALA A 21 0.43 2.60 2.18
N ILE A 22 0.09 3.85 2.53
CA ILE A 22 0.83 5.05 2.13
C ILE A 22 2.27 5.01 2.67
N TYR A 23 2.46 4.70 3.95
CA TYR A 23 3.80 4.63 4.54
C TYR A 23 4.66 3.52 3.92
N LEU A 24 4.08 2.35 3.66
CA LEU A 24 4.76 1.26 2.96
C LEU A 24 5.23 1.68 1.56
N ASN A 25 4.42 2.43 0.82
CA ASN A 25 4.82 2.98 -0.47
C ASN A 25 6.00 3.95 -0.37
N TYR A 26 6.02 4.83 0.65
CA TYR A 26 7.17 5.72 0.89
C TYR A 26 8.43 4.94 1.27
N ILE A 27 8.32 3.94 2.15
CA ILE A 27 9.45 3.08 2.53
C ILE A 27 9.99 2.32 1.31
N ALA A 28 9.11 1.81 0.44
CA ALA A 28 9.51 1.18 -0.80
C ALA A 28 10.33 2.12 -1.69
N ARG A 29 9.90 3.39 -1.83
CA ARG A 29 10.65 4.40 -2.58
C ARG A 29 12.03 4.65 -1.96
N LEU A 30 12.14 4.75 -0.64
CA LEU A 30 13.44 4.90 0.03
C LEU A 30 14.36 3.71 -0.26
N HIS A 31 13.85 2.49 -0.20
CA HIS A 31 14.63 1.30 -0.55
C HIS A 31 15.01 1.26 -2.03
N TYR A 32 14.14 1.74 -2.92
CA TYR A 32 14.43 1.86 -4.35
C TYR A 32 15.61 2.79 -4.63
N GLU A 33 15.64 3.97 -4.00
CA GLU A 33 16.76 4.92 -4.14
C GLU A 33 18.09 4.31 -3.64
N GLN A 34 18.03 3.44 -2.63
CA GLN A 34 19.17 2.68 -2.12
C GLN A 34 19.50 1.42 -2.95
N ARG A 35 18.83 1.21 -4.09
CA ARG A 35 18.95 0.01 -4.94
C ARG A 35 18.61 -1.32 -4.24
N HIS A 36 17.93 -1.26 -3.10
CA HIS A 36 17.39 -2.42 -2.39
C HIS A 36 16.07 -2.88 -3.02
N TYR A 37 16.09 -3.24 -4.31
CA TYR A 37 14.89 -3.46 -5.11
C TYR A 37 13.97 -4.56 -4.57
N GLN A 38 14.53 -5.66 -4.06
CA GLN A 38 13.71 -6.73 -3.46
C GLN A 38 12.95 -6.24 -2.21
N LYS A 39 13.60 -5.44 -1.36
CA LYS A 39 12.93 -4.86 -0.18
C LYS A 39 11.83 -3.88 -0.61
N ALA A 40 12.11 -3.06 -1.61
CA ALA A 40 11.13 -2.13 -2.17
C ALA A 40 9.90 -2.85 -2.72
N ILE A 41 10.10 -3.95 -3.46
CA ILE A 41 9.02 -4.80 -3.98
C ILE A 41 8.17 -5.37 -2.84
N ASN A 42 8.80 -5.93 -1.80
CA ASN A 42 8.07 -6.52 -0.67
C ASN A 42 7.14 -5.50 0.01
N HIS A 43 7.60 -4.27 0.22
CA HIS A 43 6.78 -3.21 0.80
C HIS A 43 5.64 -2.76 -0.12
N LEU A 44 5.88 -2.67 -1.44
CA LEU A 44 4.82 -2.36 -2.41
C LEU A 44 3.77 -3.49 -2.49
N GLU A 45 4.17 -4.75 -2.40
CA GLU A 45 3.25 -5.88 -2.39
C GLU A 45 2.39 -5.88 -1.12
N GLU A 46 2.95 -5.53 0.04
CA GLU A 46 2.18 -5.35 1.27
C GLU A 46 1.20 -4.16 1.16
N ALA A 47 1.63 -3.02 0.61
CA ALA A 47 0.76 -1.87 0.39
C ALA A 47 -0.41 -2.20 -0.56
N LEU A 48 -0.13 -2.93 -1.65
CA LEU A 48 -1.15 -3.37 -2.60
C LEU A 48 -2.16 -4.32 -1.95
N LYS A 49 -1.69 -5.25 -1.10
CA LYS A 49 -2.57 -6.17 -0.37
C LYS A 49 -3.56 -5.41 0.51
N ILE A 50 -3.12 -4.35 1.19
CA ILE A 50 -4.02 -3.50 1.98
C ILE A 50 -5.08 -2.84 1.09
N TYR A 51 -4.68 -2.28 -0.07
CA TYR A 51 -5.68 -1.70 -0.98
C TYR A 51 -6.68 -2.73 -1.51
N VAL A 52 -6.28 -3.99 -1.70
CA VAL A 52 -7.22 -5.08 -2.02
C VAL A 52 -8.17 -5.36 -0.85
N GLU A 53 -7.66 -5.45 0.38
CA GLU A 53 -8.49 -5.64 1.59
C GLU A 53 -9.51 -4.50 1.81
N LEU A 54 -9.16 -3.28 1.38
CA LEU A 54 -10.04 -2.11 1.42
C LEU A 54 -11.01 -2.01 0.22
N GLY A 55 -10.93 -2.91 -0.76
CA GLY A 55 -11.73 -2.83 -2.00
C GLY A 55 -11.31 -1.69 -2.94
N LEU A 56 -10.07 -1.20 -2.80
CA LEU A 56 -9.48 -0.07 -3.53
C LEU A 56 -8.43 -0.54 -4.56
N GLU A 57 -8.51 -1.77 -5.04
CA GLU A 57 -7.53 -2.38 -5.95
C GLU A 57 -7.41 -1.69 -7.32
N ASP A 58 -8.46 -1.00 -7.74
CA ASP A 58 -8.52 -0.20 -8.97
C ASP A 58 -8.36 1.30 -8.71
N SER A 59 -8.15 1.69 -7.46
CA SER A 59 -7.89 3.09 -7.11
C SER A 59 -6.60 3.59 -7.78
N PRO A 60 -6.48 4.92 -8.01
CA PRO A 60 -5.23 5.51 -8.50
C PRO A 60 -4.01 5.16 -7.63
N TYR A 61 -4.19 4.95 -6.32
CA TYR A 61 -3.13 4.54 -5.40
C TYR A 61 -2.63 3.12 -5.69
N ALA A 62 -3.55 2.17 -5.86
CA ALA A 62 -3.20 0.80 -6.21
C ALA A 62 -2.57 0.71 -7.61
N GLN A 63 -3.05 1.50 -8.58
CA GLN A 63 -2.45 1.57 -9.91
C GLN A 63 -1.03 2.16 -9.89
N ASN A 64 -0.78 3.17 -9.05
CA ASN A 64 0.56 3.69 -8.82
C ASN A 64 1.51 2.61 -8.30
N ILE A 65 1.07 1.85 -7.29
CA ILE A 65 1.85 0.74 -6.72
C ILE A 65 2.12 -0.35 -7.76
N LYS A 66 1.12 -0.75 -8.56
CA LYS A 66 1.28 -1.72 -9.66
C LYS A 66 2.33 -1.23 -10.68
N GLY A 67 2.30 0.05 -11.03
CA GLY A 67 3.31 0.68 -11.88
C GLY A 67 4.71 0.64 -11.27
N GLY A 68 4.83 1.01 -9.99
CA GLY A 68 6.09 0.92 -9.23
C GLY A 68 6.66 -0.49 -9.20
N LEU A 69 5.82 -1.50 -8.91
CA LEU A 69 6.21 -2.92 -8.92
C LEU A 69 6.78 -3.35 -10.27
N LYS A 70 6.14 -2.94 -11.39
CA LYS A 70 6.65 -3.24 -12.73
C LYS A 70 8.04 -2.67 -12.96
N VAL A 71 8.26 -1.42 -12.59
CA VAL A 71 9.57 -0.75 -12.69
C VAL A 71 10.63 -1.44 -11.84
N MET A 72 10.29 -1.82 -10.61
CA MET A 72 11.25 -2.46 -9.70
C MET A 72 11.58 -3.89 -10.12
N LYS A 73 10.60 -4.66 -10.59
CA LYS A 73 10.81 -6.02 -11.11
C LYS A 73 11.72 -6.01 -12.35
N SER A 74 11.62 -4.98 -13.20
CA SER A 74 12.55 -4.83 -14.34
C SER A 74 13.98 -4.42 -13.96
N LYS A 75 14.26 -4.10 -12.69
CA LYS A 75 15.64 -3.87 -12.19
C LYS A 75 16.29 -5.15 -11.64
N LEU A 76 15.51 -6.22 -11.47
CA LEU A 76 15.99 -7.52 -11.00
C LEU A 76 16.15 -8.55 -12.14
N SER A 77 15.60 -8.27 -13.32
CA SER A 77 15.85 -9.00 -14.58
C SER A 77 17.17 -8.56 -15.21
#